data_AF-A0A1Z8PCR6-F1
#
_entry.id   AF-A0A1Z8PCR6-F1
#
_cell.length_a   1.000
_cell.length_b   1.000
_cell.length_c   1.000
_cell.angle_alpha   90.00
_cell.angle_beta   90.00
_cell.angle_gamma   90.00
#
_symmetry.space_group_name_H-M   'P 1'
#
loop_
_entity.id
_entity.type
_entity.pdbx_description
1 polymer ?
#
loop_
_entity_poly.entity_id
_entity_poly.type
_entity_poly.pdbx_seq_one_letter_code
_entity_poly.pdbx_strand_id
1 'polypeptide(L)'
;MTIEVANTSVDWRCKHTWRRSANNTKWCLIGCSIGDFGTIAYFQYTGIPWSTMTIMLLAIFNGLVTSIILETYILMRQSIKLTSAIKTAMGMSFISMISMEVAMNAVDWFLTGGAKLTWWVIPIMLTVGFLTPWPYNYWRLKKYNKACH
;
A
#
# COMPACT_ATOMS: atom_id res chain seq x y z
N MET A 1 25.91 -19.18 33.40
CA MET A 1 24.82 -18.33 32.86
C MET A 1 25.21 -17.98 31.43
N THR A 2 24.79 -18.80 30.47
CA THR A 2 25.07 -18.60 29.05
C THR A 2 24.04 -17.64 28.46
N ILE A 3 24.51 -16.53 27.90
CA ILE A 3 23.67 -15.58 27.17
C ILE A 3 23.20 -16.29 25.89
N GLU A 4 21.93 -16.69 25.83
CA GLU A 4 21.31 -17.11 24.58
C GLU A 4 21.25 -15.89 23.65
N VAL A 5 22.13 -15.86 22.65
CA VAL A 5 22.00 -14.95 21.52
C VAL A 5 20.78 -15.42 20.73
N ALA A 6 19.62 -14.82 21.00
CA ALA A 6 18.42 -15.07 20.20
C ALA A 6 18.76 -14.78 18.73
N ASN A 7 18.80 -15.82 17.92
CA ASN A 7 19.16 -15.74 16.52
C ASN A 7 18.09 -14.89 15.80
N THR A 8 18.39 -13.62 15.51
CA THR A 8 17.48 -12.63 14.92
C THR A 8 17.28 -12.82 13.42
N SER A 9 17.49 -14.03 12.91
CA SER A 9 17.29 -14.33 11.49
C SER A 9 15.80 -14.38 11.17
N VAL A 10 15.33 -13.41 10.37
CA VAL A 10 13.96 -13.43 9.83
C VAL A 10 13.84 -14.63 8.90
N ASP A 11 13.05 -15.62 9.32
CA ASP A 11 12.70 -16.76 8.46
C ASP A 11 11.75 -16.29 7.36
N TRP A 12 12.15 -16.46 6.09
CA TRP A 12 11.39 -16.08 4.88
C TRP A 12 10.55 -17.22 4.29
N ARG A 13 10.58 -18.42 4.88
CA ARG A 13 9.87 -19.60 4.36
C ARG A 13 8.46 -19.76 4.96
N CYS A 14 8.06 -18.91 5.91
CA CYS A 14 6.78 -19.03 6.60
C CYS A 14 5.59 -18.65 5.69
N LYS A 15 4.94 -19.66 5.09
CA LYS A 15 3.78 -19.49 4.21
C LYS A 15 2.60 -18.77 4.87
N HIS A 16 2.37 -18.99 6.17
CA HIS A 16 1.32 -18.31 6.92
C HIS A 16 1.53 -16.79 6.97
N THR A 17 2.77 -16.36 7.26
CA THR A 17 3.13 -14.93 7.31
C THR A 17 2.99 -14.29 5.93
N TRP A 18 3.42 -14.97 4.86
CA TRP A 18 3.24 -14.49 3.48
C TRP A 18 1.78 -14.30 3.09
N ARG A 19 0.90 -15.22 3.49
CA ARG A 19 -0.53 -15.11 3.24
C ARG A 19 -1.15 -13.94 4.00
N ARG A 20 -0.73 -13.73 5.25
CA ARG A 20 -1.21 -12.61 6.08
C ARG A 20 -0.71 -11.26 5.57
N SER A 21 0.57 -11.16 5.18
CA SER A 21 1.12 -9.94 4.58
C SER A 21 0.47 -9.63 3.23
N ALA A 22 0.19 -10.65 2.41
CA ALA A 22 -0.51 -10.48 1.13
C ALA A 22 -1.92 -9.91 1.33
N ASN A 23 -2.69 -10.40 2.31
CA ASN A 23 -4.03 -9.89 2.59
C ASN A 23 -4.00 -8.42 3.03
N ASN A 24 -3.06 -8.04 3.91
CA ASN A 24 -2.92 -6.65 4.32
C ASN A 24 -2.52 -5.75 3.15
N THR A 25 -1.54 -6.19 2.35
CA THR A 25 -1.07 -5.46 1.16
C THR A 25 -2.19 -5.30 0.13
N LYS A 26 -3.04 -6.31 -0.03
CA LYS A 26 -4.20 -6.27 -0.93
C LYS A 26 -5.20 -5.19 -0.51
N TRP A 27 -5.54 -5.09 0.77
CA TRP A 27 -6.47 -4.06 1.25
C TRP A 27 -5.91 -2.65 1.09
N CYS A 28 -4.62 -2.47 1.38
CA CYS A 28 -3.89 -1.23 1.10
C CYS A 28 -3.97 -0.88 -0.39
N LEU A 29 -3.65 -1.84 -1.27
CA LEU A 29 -3.68 -1.65 -2.73
C LEU A 29 -5.06 -1.23 -3.22
N ILE A 30 -6.11 -1.91 -2.76
CA ILE A 30 -7.49 -1.57 -3.13
C ILE A 30 -7.80 -0.13 -2.72
N GLY A 31 -7.48 0.24 -1.48
CA GLY A 31 -7.70 1.60 -0.98
C GLY A 31 -6.95 2.64 -1.80
N CYS A 32 -5.63 2.49 -1.92
CA CYS A 32 -4.74 3.32 -2.72
C CYS A 32 -5.26 3.52 -4.15
N SER A 33 -5.55 2.42 -4.85
CA SER A 33 -6.01 2.44 -6.24
C SER A 33 -7.33 3.18 -6.43
N ILE A 34 -8.25 3.15 -5.45
CA ILE A 34 -9.51 3.89 -5.55
C ILE A 34 -9.24 5.40 -5.59
N GLY A 35 -8.37 5.91 -4.72
CA GLY A 35 -8.00 7.32 -4.71
C GLY A 35 -7.18 7.73 -5.92
N ASP A 36 -6.20 6.92 -6.30
CA ASP A 36 -5.29 7.15 -7.43
C ASP A 36 -6.10 7.19 -8.75
N PHE A 37 -6.91 6.16 -9.01
CA PHE A 37 -7.75 6.07 -10.21
C PHE A 37 -8.82 7.15 -10.24
N GLY A 38 -9.45 7.44 -9.10
CA GLY A 38 -10.45 8.51 -9.00
C GLY A 38 -9.86 9.87 -9.37
N THR A 39 -8.64 10.16 -8.89
CA THR A 39 -7.96 11.42 -9.18
C THR A 39 -7.55 11.50 -10.65
N ILE A 40 -6.84 10.49 -11.16
CA ILE A 40 -6.36 10.49 -12.55
C ILE A 40 -7.54 10.50 -13.53
N ALA A 41 -8.58 9.69 -13.30
CA ALA A 41 -9.78 9.67 -14.12
C ALA A 41 -10.49 11.03 -14.12
N TYR A 42 -10.63 11.67 -12.96
CA TYR A 42 -11.26 13.00 -12.87
C TYR A 42 -10.54 14.03 -13.74
N PHE A 43 -9.21 14.12 -13.65
CA PHE A 43 -8.44 15.05 -14.50
C PHE A 43 -8.47 14.66 -15.98
N GLN A 44 -8.48 13.37 -16.29
CA GLN A 44 -8.57 12.86 -17.66
C GLN A 44 -9.92 13.18 -18.32
N TYR A 45 -11.03 13.10 -17.58
CA TYR A 45 -12.37 13.40 -18.10
C TYR A 45 -12.68 14.91 -18.13
N THR A 46 -12.22 15.67 -17.14
CA THR A 46 -12.46 17.11 -17.08
C THR A 46 -11.55 17.91 -18.00
N GLY A 47 -10.42 17.33 -18.44
CA GLY A 47 -9.49 17.97 -19.37
C GLY A 47 -8.77 19.19 -18.79
N ILE A 48 -8.75 19.33 -17.46
CA ILE A 48 -8.07 20.44 -16.79
C ILE A 48 -6.55 20.33 -17.06
N PRO A 49 -5.91 21.37 -17.62
CA PRO A 49 -4.50 21.30 -18.06
C PRO A 49 -3.53 21.50 -16.89
N TRP A 50 -3.57 20.61 -15.91
CA TRP A 50 -2.60 20.59 -14.82
C TRP A 50 -1.32 19.84 -15.21
N SER A 51 -0.21 20.20 -14.57
CA SER A 51 1.04 19.47 -14.78
C SER A 51 0.90 18.03 -14.30
N THR A 52 1.52 17.09 -15.02
CA THR A 52 1.52 15.67 -14.68
C THR A 52 1.97 15.43 -13.23
N MET A 53 3.03 16.12 -12.80
CA MET A 53 3.56 15.98 -11.44
C MET A 53 2.54 16.41 -10.38
N THR A 54 1.75 17.46 -10.64
CA THR A 54 0.71 17.90 -9.71
C THR A 54 -0.42 16.88 -9.60
N ILE A 55 -0.85 16.29 -10.73
CA ILE A 55 -1.88 15.26 -10.75
C ILE A 55 -1.39 14.02 -9.98
N MET A 56 -0.16 13.58 -10.21
CA MET A 56 0.43 12.44 -9.50
C MET A 56 0.53 12.70 -7.99
N LEU A 57 0.97 13.88 -7.57
CA LEU A 57 1.02 14.22 -6.13
C LEU A 57 -0.36 14.22 -5.48
N LEU A 58 -1.38 14.73 -6.18
CA LEU A 58 -2.77 14.66 -5.71
C LEU A 58 -3.28 13.21 -5.67
N ALA A 59 -2.93 12.40 -6.67
CA ALA A 59 -3.32 11.01 -6.77
C ALA A 59 -2.74 10.21 -5.60
N ILE A 60 -1.45 10.38 -5.31
CA ILE A 60 -0.78 9.83 -4.12
C ILE A 60 -1.50 10.29 -2.84
N PHE A 61 -1.77 11.59 -2.67
CA PHE A 61 -2.42 12.09 -1.47
C PHE A 61 -3.81 11.47 -1.27
N ASN A 62 -4.63 11.43 -2.32
CA ASN A 62 -5.97 10.85 -2.28
C ASN A 62 -5.93 9.33 -2.10
N GLY A 63 -4.97 8.64 -2.72
CA GLY A 63 -4.72 7.21 -2.55
C GLY A 63 -4.37 6.87 -1.10
N LEU A 64 -3.46 7.61 -0.48
CA LEU A 64 -3.13 7.47 0.94
C LEU A 64 -4.36 7.70 1.84
N VAL A 65 -5.14 8.76 1.60
CA VAL A 65 -6.32 9.09 2.40
C VAL A 65 -7.38 7.99 2.31
N THR A 66 -7.71 7.55 1.09
CA THR A 66 -8.70 6.49 0.86
C THR A 66 -8.25 5.16 1.44
N SER A 67 -6.96 4.83 1.35
CA SER A 67 -6.37 3.65 1.97
C SER A 67 -6.45 3.67 3.49
N ILE A 68 -6.08 4.79 4.14
CA ILE A 68 -6.17 4.94 5.59
C ILE A 68 -7.63 4.81 6.06
N ILE A 69 -8.59 5.41 5.34
CA ILE A 69 -10.02 5.30 5.66
C ILE A 69 -10.48 3.84 5.56
N LEU A 70 -10.13 3.15 4.47
CA LEU A 70 -10.52 1.75 4.25
C LEU A 70 -9.91 0.81 5.30
N GLU A 71 -8.61 0.93 5.57
CA GLU A 71 -7.94 0.13 6.60
C GLU A 71 -8.52 0.41 7.99
N THR A 72 -8.76 1.67 8.33
CA THR A 72 -9.38 2.06 9.60
C THR A 72 -10.77 1.43 9.74
N TYR A 73 -11.59 1.50 8.68
CA TYR A 73 -12.92 0.90 8.66
C TYR A 73 -12.88 -0.63 8.86
N ILE A 74 -11.97 -1.31 8.16
CA ILE A 74 -11.79 -2.77 8.31
C ILE A 74 -11.36 -3.14 9.73
N LEU A 75 -10.43 -2.39 10.33
CA LEU A 75 -9.97 -2.63 11.70
C LEU A 75 -11.07 -2.36 12.73
N MET A 76 -11.90 -1.34 12.53
CA MET A 76 -13.06 -1.09 13.39
C MET A 76 -14.08 -2.23 13.33
N ARG A 77 -14.28 -2.84 12.16
CA ARG A 77 -15.12 -4.05 12.01
C ARG A 77 -14.56 -5.27 12.74
N GLN A 78 -13.28 -5.26 13.10
CA GLN A 78 -12.62 -6.27 13.94
C GLN A 78 -12.63 -5.90 15.43
N SER A 79 -13.55 -5.02 15.85
CA SER A 79 -13.72 -4.59 17.24
C SER A 79 -12.54 -3.78 17.83
N ILE A 80 -11.70 -3.18 16.97
CA ILE A 80 -10.64 -2.27 17.40
C ILE A 80 -11.21 -0.86 17.57
N LYS A 81 -10.89 -0.20 18.70
CA LYS A 81 -11.30 1.20 18.95
C LYS A 81 -10.76 2.14 17.86
N LEU A 82 -11.57 3.10 17.40
CA LEU A 82 -11.24 4.04 16.32
C LEU A 82 -9.83 4.65 16.44
N THR A 83 -9.47 5.19 17.61
CA THR A 83 -8.16 5.82 17.85
C THR A 83 -7.00 4.84 17.67
N SER A 84 -7.21 3.57 18.04
CA SER A 84 -6.21 2.50 17.87
C SER A 84 -6.17 2.00 16.43
N ALA A 85 -7.31 1.98 15.73
CA ALA A 85 -7.39 1.62 14.32
C ALA A 85 -6.63 2.63 13.44
N ILE A 86 -6.84 3.93 13.63
CA ILE A 86 -6.11 4.99 12.91
C ILE A 86 -4.61 4.90 13.19
N LYS A 87 -4.20 4.78 14.46
CA LYS A 87 -2.78 4.60 14.83
C LYS A 87 -2.19 3.35 14.20
N THR A 88 -2.97 2.29 14.03
CA THR A 88 -2.51 1.05 13.40
C THR A 88 -2.38 1.22 11.89
N ALA A 89 -3.36 1.81 11.21
CA ALA A 89 -3.32 2.09 9.78
C ALA A 89 -2.12 3.00 9.42
N MET A 90 -1.97 4.11 10.13
CA MET A 90 -0.84 5.05 9.92
C MET A 90 0.49 4.48 10.41
N GLY A 91 0.51 3.77 11.54
CA GLY A 91 1.75 3.31 12.16
C GLY A 91 2.31 2.03 11.55
N MET A 92 1.48 1.18 10.94
CA MET A 92 1.92 -0.10 10.37
C MET A 92 2.12 -0.10 8.88
N SER A 93 1.32 0.65 8.13
CA SER A 93 1.26 0.52 6.68
C SER A 93 1.79 1.76 5.93
N PHE A 94 2.07 2.88 6.59
CA PHE A 94 2.33 4.15 5.88
C PHE A 94 3.56 4.13 4.95
N ILE A 95 4.68 3.53 5.37
CA ILE A 95 5.86 3.36 4.49
C ILE A 95 5.51 2.49 3.28
N SER A 96 4.75 1.42 3.50
CA SER A 96 4.28 0.51 2.46
C SER A 96 3.34 1.21 1.48
N MET A 97 2.41 2.02 2.00
CA MET A 97 1.49 2.83 1.20
C MET A 97 2.25 3.81 0.31
N ILE A 98 3.20 4.58 0.86
CA ILE A 98 4.03 5.50 0.06
C ILE A 98 4.82 4.73 -1.00
N SER A 99 5.45 3.62 -0.64
CA SER A 99 6.24 2.84 -1.62
C SER A 99 5.38 2.28 -2.76
N MET A 100 4.14 1.86 -2.46
CA MET A 100 3.18 1.38 -3.43
C MET A 100 2.75 2.50 -4.38
N GLU A 101 2.36 3.64 -3.83
CA GLU A 101 1.90 4.81 -4.58
C GLU A 101 2.99 5.35 -5.51
N VAL A 102 4.21 5.47 -5.00
CA VAL A 102 5.38 5.88 -5.81
C VAL A 102 5.62 4.89 -6.94
N ALA A 103 5.53 3.59 -6.68
CA ALA A 103 5.76 2.56 -7.69
C ALA A 103 4.65 2.54 -8.76
N MET A 104 3.38 2.68 -8.36
CA MET A 104 2.25 2.76 -9.29
C MET A 104 2.33 3.99 -10.19
N ASN A 105 2.58 5.15 -9.60
CA ASN A 105 2.75 6.41 -10.32
C ASN A 105 3.99 6.40 -11.23
N ALA A 106 5.10 5.80 -10.79
CA ALA A 106 6.28 5.63 -11.64
C ALA A 106 5.97 4.75 -12.86
N VAL A 107 5.30 3.62 -12.68
CA VAL A 107 4.90 2.73 -13.78
C VAL A 107 3.98 3.44 -14.77
N ASP A 108 3.01 4.22 -14.29
CA ASP A 108 2.14 5.00 -15.18
C ASP A 108 2.96 5.99 -16.00
N TRP A 109 3.81 6.78 -15.34
CA TRP A 109 4.68 7.74 -16.01
C TRP A 109 5.63 7.10 -17.04
N PHE A 110 6.25 5.97 -16.71
CA PHE A 110 7.16 5.25 -17.60
C PHE A 110 6.44 4.64 -18.81
N LEU A 111 5.21 4.15 -18.67
CA LEU A 111 4.50 3.44 -19.73
C LEU A 111 3.61 4.34 -20.59
N THR A 112 3.06 5.43 -20.03
CA THR A 112 2.13 6.32 -20.73
C THR A 112 2.71 7.70 -21.01
N GLY A 113 3.88 8.03 -20.43
CA GLY A 113 4.51 9.35 -20.53
C GLY A 113 3.78 10.45 -19.76
N GLY A 114 2.81 10.09 -18.92
CA GLY A 114 1.94 11.02 -18.21
C GLY A 114 1.17 10.36 -17.06
N ALA A 115 0.18 11.08 -16.52
CA ALA A 115 -0.78 10.54 -15.57
C ALA A 115 -2.05 10.17 -16.36
N LYS A 116 -2.09 8.94 -16.89
CA LYS A 116 -3.14 8.50 -17.83
C LYS A 116 -3.56 7.06 -17.54
N LEU A 117 -4.82 6.89 -17.18
CA LEU A 117 -5.37 5.55 -17.00
C LEU A 117 -5.61 4.89 -18.36
N THR A 118 -4.73 3.96 -18.74
CA THR A 118 -4.91 3.09 -19.92
C THR A 118 -5.20 1.66 -19.47
N TRP A 119 -6.14 1.00 -20.15
CA TRP A 119 -6.66 -0.30 -19.72
C TRP A 119 -5.59 -1.38 -19.54
N TRP A 120 -4.57 -1.38 -20.40
CA TRP A 120 -3.49 -2.38 -20.36
C TRP A 120 -2.40 -2.07 -19.31
N VAL A 121 -2.23 -0.80 -18.91
CA VAL A 121 -1.26 -0.41 -17.86
C VAL A 121 -1.78 -0.71 -16.46
N ILE A 122 -3.09 -0.62 -16.24
CA ILE A 122 -3.74 -0.89 -14.94
C ILE A 122 -3.30 -2.23 -14.31
N PRO A 123 -3.34 -3.39 -14.99
CA PRO A 123 -2.88 -4.63 -14.37
C PRO A 123 -1.38 -4.63 -14.03
N ILE A 124 -0.55 -3.94 -14.83
CA ILE A 124 0.89 -3.85 -14.61
C ILE A 124 1.19 -2.96 -13.41
N MET A 125 0.61 -1.76 -13.36
CA MET A 125 0.82 -0.82 -12.25
C MET A 125 0.36 -1.42 -10.92
N LEU A 126 -0.79 -2.10 -10.89
CA LEU A 126 -1.31 -2.76 -9.69
C LEU A 126 -0.39 -3.90 -9.22
N THR A 127 0.17 -4.66 -10.16
CA THR A 127 1.10 -5.74 -9.85
C THR A 127 2.38 -5.19 -9.23
N VAL A 128 2.98 -4.16 -9.84
CA VAL A 128 4.20 -3.54 -9.32
C VAL A 128 3.93 -2.85 -7.97
N GLY A 129 2.80 -2.16 -7.86
CA GLY A 129 2.31 -1.55 -6.62
C GLY A 129 2.13 -2.59 -5.50
N PHE A 130 1.68 -3.80 -5.80
CA PHE A 130 1.57 -4.87 -4.83
C PHE A 130 2.93 -5.46 -4.45
N LEU A 131 3.77 -5.78 -5.43
CA LEU A 131 5.05 -6.46 -5.22
C LEU A 131 6.06 -5.60 -4.45
N THR A 132 6.01 -4.28 -4.62
CA THR A 132 6.94 -3.33 -3.98
C THR A 132 6.91 -3.39 -2.44
N PRO A 133 5.75 -3.18 -1.77
CA PRO A 133 5.65 -3.23 -0.31
C PRO A 133 5.55 -4.64 0.27
N TRP A 134 5.24 -5.67 -0.52
CA TRP A 134 4.89 -6.99 0.00
C TRP A 134 6.02 -7.66 0.81
N PRO A 135 7.29 -7.67 0.37
CA PRO A 135 8.42 -8.19 1.16
C PRO A 135 8.65 -7.40 2.44
N TYR A 136 8.49 -6.07 2.41
CA TYR A 136 8.62 -5.24 3.59
C TYR A 136 7.51 -5.53 4.62
N ASN A 137 6.27 -5.70 4.16
CA ASN A 137 5.15 -6.10 5.00
C ASN A 137 5.37 -7.48 5.65
N TYR A 138 5.96 -8.43 4.92
CA TYR A 138 6.37 -9.72 5.48
C TYR A 138 7.40 -9.57 6.60
N TRP A 139 8.51 -8.88 6.29
CA TRP A 139 9.61 -8.66 7.24
C TRP A 139 9.11 -7.98 8.52
N ARG A 140 8.24 -6.99 8.38
CA ARG A 140 7.61 -6.28 9.50
C ARG A 140 6.82 -7.23 10.40
N LEU A 141 5.99 -8.10 9.83
CA LEU A 141 5.22 -9.07 10.64
C LEU A 141 6.12 -10.00 11.44
N LYS A 142 7.25 -10.44 10.88
CA LYS A 142 8.23 -11.28 11.58
C LYS A 142 8.99 -10.50 12.66
N LYS A 143 9.45 -9.28 12.35
CA LYS A 143 10.19 -8.42 13.30
C LYS A 143 9.37 -8.08 14.55
N TYR A 144 8.09 -7.76 14.39
CA TYR A 144 7.21 -7.41 15.52
C TYR A 144 6.46 -8.62 16.11
N ASN A 145 6.87 -9.84 15.73
CA ASN A 145 6.32 -11.11 16.19
C ASN A 145 4.77 -11.23 16.13
N LYS A 146 4.14 -10.58 15.15
CA LYS A 146 2.67 -10.52 15.03
C LYS A 146 2.06 -11.74 14.32
N ALA A 147 2.87 -12.72 13.95
CA ALA A 147 2.44 -13.84 13.09
C ALA A 147 3.01 -15.22 13.47
N CYS A 148 3.85 -15.33 14.50
CA CYS A 148 4.38 -16.62 14.97
C CYS A 148 3.61 -17.07 16.23
N HIS A 149 2.43 -17.66 16.01
CA HIS A 149 1.77 -18.58 16.93
C HIS A 149 1.28 -19.76 16.10
#